data_AF-A0A2M9D108-F1
#
_entry.id   AF-A0A2M9D108-F1
#
_cell.length_a   1.000
_cell.length_b   1.000
_cell.length_c   1.000
_cell.angle_alpha   90.00
_cell.angle_beta   90.00
_cell.angle_gamma   90.00
#
_symmetry.space_group_name_H-M   'P 1'
#
loop_
_entity.id
_entity.type
_entity.pdbx_description
1 polymer ?
#
loop_
_entity_poly.entity_id
_entity_poly.type
_entity_poly.pdbx_seq_one_letter_code
_entity_poly.pdbx_strand_id
1 'polypeptide(L)'
;MTGRDSTGRDATGRDSTGRDATRRDSTDPGDDGPVRAWIDRSSSDPLYVQVRRFVERGLRTGRFPPQRRLPSSRELAQALGVSRNTINAAYLELVALGLLVSRPRSGLYPAGASRRDPDERWPGGGLSGGRAGAARDGAAHGGAAYDGAAHGGADHGGTGHGGSVRPGTGRGDVVRPASAPDWADHVIAVDDPWPERPTIEPDYTDFPYPFLPGQVELRSFPARTWLRASTQAFDGPHRAFSLRDSVARDDPLLVDEICSTILPAKGIAATPDEVLVTNGSQQALSLLAATLLDPGRTVAVENPGYVDAARIFRRAGARLLPCPVDAHGVVIDDVADVDVAYVTPSHHHPTNVTLSPARRERLLAQAVARDFVVVEDDFDSEVRYRGSPTPAIKARDVDGRVVYLGTFSKFLAPGLRLGFLVADAALVRELRDRRYHQTKHPSGHLQRTLGLFVASGDYHRQLMRHRLDLRRKWETLGAALDAHVPWPVGEHPTGGLSYWLTGPEGFDGTVAARLARRHGVLVSPGAAYHLTPDPPRTSLRVGFNAIPQARIVPGVVRLAEAIGEATA
;
A
#
# COMPACT_ATOMS: atom_id res chain seq x y z
N MET A 1 70.53 9.82 -25.44
CA MET A 1 69.58 10.79 -26.02
C MET A 1 68.42 10.89 -25.01
N THR A 2 68.48 11.80 -24.02
CA THR A 2 68.04 13.23 -24.08
C THR A 2 66.51 13.36 -24.13
N GLY A 3 65.79 13.97 -23.17
CA GLY A 3 66.10 14.59 -21.86
C GLY A 3 64.77 14.80 -21.09
N ARG A 4 64.70 14.74 -19.75
CA ARG A 4 64.94 15.83 -18.78
C ARG A 4 64.04 17.06 -19.00
N ASP A 5 63.09 17.33 -18.09
CA ASP A 5 63.17 18.31 -16.97
C ASP A 5 62.58 19.68 -17.41
N SER A 6 62.05 20.59 -16.59
CA SER A 6 61.77 20.66 -15.13
C SER A 6 60.95 21.94 -14.83
N THR A 7 60.29 22.03 -13.66
CA THR A 7 60.06 23.24 -12.79
C THR A 7 59.61 24.60 -13.40
N GLY A 8 58.77 25.42 -12.78
CA GLY A 8 58.12 25.40 -11.45
C GLY A 8 57.97 26.84 -10.89
N ARG A 9 57.25 27.00 -9.76
CA ARG A 9 57.22 28.20 -8.86
C ARG A 9 56.66 29.51 -9.47
N ASP A 10 56.21 30.51 -8.71
CA ASP A 10 55.69 30.68 -7.33
C ASP A 10 54.95 32.05 -7.34
N ALA A 11 54.00 32.30 -6.43
CA ALA A 11 53.83 33.59 -5.70
C ALA A 11 52.45 33.80 -5.04
N THR A 12 52.45 33.70 -3.71
CA THR A 12 51.86 34.66 -2.73
C THR A 12 50.46 35.27 -2.93
N GLY A 13 49.60 35.16 -1.89
CA GLY A 13 48.51 36.14 -1.68
C GLY A 13 47.46 35.78 -0.64
N ARG A 14 47.68 36.18 0.62
CA ARG A 14 46.75 36.41 1.76
C ARG A 14 45.27 36.63 1.37
N ASP A 15 44.23 36.39 2.17
CA ASP A 15 43.97 35.86 3.52
C ASP A 15 42.49 36.27 3.83
N SER A 16 41.89 35.69 4.87
CA SER A 16 40.80 36.25 5.68
C SER A 16 39.32 36.11 5.23
N THR A 17 38.55 35.57 6.18
CA THR A 17 37.08 35.67 6.38
C THR A 17 36.14 34.95 5.41
N GLY A 18 35.31 34.07 5.98
CA GLY A 18 34.17 33.45 5.28
C GLY A 18 32.83 34.01 5.72
N ARG A 19 31.79 33.72 4.92
CA ARG A 19 30.41 33.52 5.36
C ARG A 19 29.58 32.87 4.24
N ASP A 20 29.05 31.70 4.55
CA ASP A 20 27.71 31.16 4.30
C ASP A 20 26.82 31.60 3.09
N ALA A 21 25.94 30.66 2.72
CA ALA A 21 24.64 30.81 2.07
C ALA A 21 24.52 30.82 0.52
N THR A 22 23.82 29.77 0.03
CA THR A 22 23.01 29.69 -1.21
C THR A 22 23.73 29.58 -2.58
N ARG A 23 24.16 28.37 -2.93
CA ARG A 23 24.48 27.99 -4.31
C ARG A 23 23.19 27.85 -5.14
N ARG A 24 22.85 28.85 -5.96
CA ARG A 24 21.84 28.73 -7.02
C ARG A 24 22.48 28.12 -8.26
N ASP A 25 22.23 26.85 -8.55
CA ASP A 25 22.56 26.28 -9.86
C ASP A 25 21.48 26.69 -10.88
N SER A 26 21.77 27.73 -11.66
CA SER A 26 20.92 28.22 -12.75
C SER A 26 21.41 27.73 -14.11
N THR A 27 21.08 26.50 -14.48
CA THR A 27 21.30 25.93 -15.82
C THR A 27 20.12 26.18 -16.77
N ASP A 28 19.52 27.36 -16.69
CA ASP A 28 18.32 27.72 -17.47
C ASP A 28 18.71 28.75 -18.55
N PRO A 29 18.67 28.41 -19.85
CA PRO A 29 19.07 29.33 -20.91
C PRO A 29 18.17 30.58 -20.93
N GLY A 30 18.72 31.72 -21.35
CA GLY A 30 17.97 32.97 -21.52
C GLY A 30 16.82 32.80 -22.53
N ASP A 31 15.74 33.60 -22.38
CA ASP A 31 14.49 33.43 -23.15
C ASP A 31 14.67 33.54 -24.68
N ASP A 32 15.71 34.25 -25.13
CA ASP A 32 16.07 34.47 -26.53
C ASP A 32 16.96 33.38 -27.16
N GLY A 33 17.33 32.35 -26.39
CA GLY A 33 18.13 31.23 -26.89
C GLY A 33 17.38 30.37 -27.94
N PRO A 34 18.10 29.71 -28.87
CA PRO A 34 17.46 28.81 -29.83
C PRO A 34 16.74 27.68 -29.08
N VAL A 35 15.53 27.32 -29.52
CA VAL A 35 14.61 26.42 -28.78
C VAL A 35 15.26 25.08 -28.38
N ARG A 36 16.24 24.59 -29.15
CA ARG A 36 17.01 23.36 -28.86
C ARG A 36 17.96 23.46 -27.66
N ALA A 37 18.39 24.66 -27.27
CA ALA A 37 19.28 24.87 -26.12
C ALA A 37 18.62 24.55 -24.76
N TRP A 38 17.30 24.35 -24.74
CA TRP A 38 16.52 23.96 -23.56
C TRP A 38 16.59 22.47 -23.20
N ILE A 39 17.31 21.67 -24.00
CA ILE A 39 17.47 20.22 -23.77
C ILE A 39 18.94 19.92 -23.54
N ASP A 40 19.31 19.73 -22.28
CA ASP A 40 20.63 19.26 -21.88
C ASP A 40 20.62 17.74 -21.72
N ARG A 41 21.27 17.04 -22.65
CA ARG A 41 21.39 15.58 -22.63
C ARG A 41 22.48 15.06 -21.68
N SER A 42 23.30 15.95 -21.12
CA SER A 42 24.32 15.62 -20.11
C SER A 42 23.81 15.76 -18.67
N SER A 43 22.68 16.48 -18.47
CA SER A 43 21.98 16.57 -17.19
C SER A 43 21.45 15.21 -16.72
N SER A 44 21.44 15.03 -15.40
CA SER A 44 20.80 13.89 -14.72
C SER A 44 19.26 13.95 -14.75
N ASP A 45 18.67 15.11 -15.06
CA ASP A 45 17.22 15.27 -15.17
C ASP A 45 16.67 14.55 -16.41
N PRO A 46 15.65 13.66 -16.27
CA PRO A 46 15.03 13.00 -17.43
C PRO A 46 14.49 14.01 -18.46
N LEU A 47 14.68 13.73 -19.74
CA LEU A 47 14.32 14.66 -20.84
C LEU A 47 12.85 15.13 -20.79
N TYR A 48 11.91 14.35 -20.25
CA TYR A 48 10.52 14.79 -20.11
C TYR A 48 10.33 15.86 -19.02
N VAL A 49 11.15 15.83 -17.96
CA VAL A 49 11.17 16.85 -16.89
C VAL A 49 11.72 18.16 -17.45
N GLN A 50 12.76 18.10 -18.29
CA GLN A 50 13.29 19.28 -18.98
C GLN A 50 12.24 19.89 -19.93
N VAL A 51 11.57 19.06 -20.75
CA VAL A 51 10.45 19.49 -21.60
C VAL A 51 9.31 20.09 -20.76
N ARG A 52 8.97 19.50 -19.60
CA ARG A 52 7.97 20.07 -18.69
C ARG A 52 8.39 21.45 -18.22
N ARG A 53 9.59 21.62 -17.66
CA ARG A 53 10.10 22.92 -17.18
C ARG A 53 10.10 23.98 -18.28
N PHE A 54 10.48 23.63 -19.51
CA PHE A 54 10.38 24.52 -20.68
C PHE A 54 8.93 24.99 -20.92
N VAL A 55 7.96 24.08 -20.89
CA VAL A 55 6.55 24.45 -21.11
C VAL A 55 6.01 25.26 -19.92
N GLU A 56 6.30 24.88 -18.67
CA GLU A 56 5.92 25.66 -17.48
C GLU A 56 6.48 27.08 -17.50
N ARG A 57 7.77 27.24 -17.86
CA ARG A 57 8.37 28.57 -18.01
C ARG A 57 7.68 29.34 -19.13
N GLY A 58 7.44 28.72 -20.29
CA GLY A 58 6.71 29.34 -21.39
C GLY A 58 5.24 29.71 -21.07
N LEU A 59 4.60 29.00 -20.16
CA LEU A 59 3.27 29.36 -19.63
C LEU A 59 3.38 30.59 -18.71
N ARG A 60 4.38 30.63 -17.80
CA ARG A 60 4.64 31.77 -16.91
C ARG A 60 5.08 33.04 -17.64
N THR A 61 5.90 32.92 -18.69
CA THR A 61 6.40 34.07 -19.47
C THR A 61 5.47 34.51 -20.60
N GLY A 62 4.30 33.89 -20.75
CA GLY A 62 3.32 34.25 -21.79
C GLY A 62 3.65 33.75 -23.20
N ARG A 63 4.76 33.01 -23.38
CA ARG A 63 5.15 32.33 -24.64
C ARG A 63 4.06 31.37 -25.14
N PHE A 64 3.29 30.78 -24.23
CA PHE A 64 2.10 29.99 -24.50
C PHE A 64 0.84 30.70 -23.92
N PRO A 65 0.24 31.66 -24.65
CA PRO A 65 -0.85 32.47 -24.11
C PRO A 65 -2.16 31.67 -23.98
N PRO A 66 -3.02 31.95 -22.96
CA PRO A 66 -4.14 31.06 -22.60
C PRO A 66 -5.15 30.73 -23.69
N GLN A 67 -5.33 31.63 -24.67
CA GLN A 67 -6.28 31.48 -25.76
C GLN A 67 -5.71 30.68 -26.94
N ARG A 68 -4.39 30.45 -27.01
CA ARG A 68 -3.75 29.65 -28.07
C ARG A 68 -3.59 28.20 -27.66
N ARG A 69 -3.73 27.34 -28.67
CA ARG A 69 -3.38 25.92 -28.60
C ARG A 69 -1.86 25.80 -28.46
N LEU A 70 -1.38 24.88 -27.63
CA LEU A 70 0.02 24.46 -27.63
C LEU A 70 0.38 23.78 -28.96
N PRO A 71 1.68 23.77 -29.35
CA PRO A 71 2.16 22.92 -30.42
C PRO A 71 1.71 21.47 -30.23
N SER A 72 1.48 20.74 -31.32
CA SER A 72 1.28 19.29 -31.23
C SER A 72 2.56 18.59 -30.76
N SER A 73 2.42 17.35 -30.26
CA SER A 73 3.59 16.56 -29.87
C SER A 73 4.51 16.15 -31.02
N ARG A 74 4.12 16.41 -32.29
CA ARG A 74 5.01 16.32 -33.45
C ARG A 74 5.85 17.59 -33.61
N GLU A 75 5.20 18.75 -33.61
CA GLU A 75 5.85 20.05 -33.78
C GLU A 75 6.84 20.34 -32.65
N LEU A 76 6.46 20.13 -31.39
CA LEU A 76 7.37 20.37 -30.26
C LEU A 76 8.53 19.36 -30.22
N ALA A 77 8.31 18.11 -30.64
CA ALA A 77 9.38 17.10 -30.74
C ALA A 77 10.44 17.51 -31.79
N GLN A 78 10.00 18.02 -32.94
CA GLN A 78 10.88 18.51 -34.00
C GLN A 78 11.64 19.79 -33.59
N ALA A 79 10.97 20.70 -32.88
CA ALA A 79 11.56 21.93 -32.36
C ALA A 79 12.65 21.66 -31.31
N LEU A 80 12.37 20.80 -30.32
CA LEU A 80 13.29 20.46 -29.23
C LEU A 80 14.30 19.35 -29.57
N GLY A 81 14.12 18.61 -30.68
CA GLY A 81 15.01 17.51 -31.06
C GLY A 81 14.91 16.29 -30.13
N VAL A 82 13.70 15.98 -29.65
CA VAL A 82 13.40 14.87 -28.72
C VAL A 82 12.32 13.94 -29.27
N SER A 83 12.10 12.79 -28.63
CA SER A 83 11.07 11.84 -29.08
C SER A 83 9.65 12.36 -28.81
N ARG A 84 8.68 11.97 -29.66
CA ARG A 84 7.25 12.25 -29.43
C ARG A 84 6.75 11.67 -28.09
N ASN A 85 7.32 10.56 -27.64
CA ASN A 85 6.99 9.94 -26.35
C ASN A 85 7.43 10.82 -25.18
N THR A 86 8.58 11.49 -25.31
CA THR A 86 9.10 12.46 -24.33
C THR A 86 8.15 13.66 -24.20
N ILE A 87 7.67 14.21 -25.33
CA ILE A 87 6.68 15.30 -25.32
C ILE A 87 5.34 14.85 -24.73
N ASN A 88 4.83 13.69 -25.15
CA ASN A 88 3.58 13.15 -24.63
C ASN A 88 3.64 12.92 -23.10
N ALA A 89 4.78 12.46 -22.57
CA ALA A 89 4.97 12.29 -21.12
C ALA A 89 4.90 13.63 -20.37
N ALA A 90 5.61 14.65 -20.85
CA ALA A 90 5.57 16.00 -20.27
C ALA A 90 4.17 16.62 -20.34
N TYR A 91 3.46 16.47 -21.47
CA TYR A 91 2.09 16.96 -21.62
C TYR A 91 1.09 16.24 -20.70
N LEU A 92 1.24 14.94 -20.47
CA LEU A 92 0.39 14.22 -19.50
C LEU A 92 0.62 14.71 -18.06
N GLU A 93 1.87 14.96 -17.67
CA GLU A 93 2.22 15.52 -16.36
C GLU A 93 1.64 16.94 -16.19
N LEU A 94 1.75 17.79 -17.21
CA LEU A 94 1.19 19.15 -17.21
C LEU A 94 -0.35 19.20 -17.17
N VAL A 95 -1.03 18.21 -17.78
CA VAL A 95 -2.48 18.05 -17.65
C VAL A 95 -2.84 17.58 -16.24
N ALA A 96 -2.08 16.63 -15.66
CA ALA A 96 -2.28 16.17 -14.29
C ALA A 96 -2.05 17.28 -13.24
N LEU A 97 -1.11 18.20 -13.50
CA LEU A 97 -0.86 19.40 -12.69
C LEU A 97 -1.90 20.51 -12.90
N GLY A 98 -2.90 20.32 -13.76
CA GLY A 98 -3.93 21.33 -14.07
C GLY A 98 -3.42 22.56 -14.82
N LEU A 99 -2.18 22.54 -15.32
CA LEU A 99 -1.58 23.64 -16.08
C LEU A 99 -2.01 23.64 -17.54
N LEU A 100 -2.39 22.48 -18.07
CA LEU A 100 -2.94 22.30 -19.42
C LEU A 100 -4.32 21.64 -19.39
N VAL A 101 -5.19 22.04 -20.32
CA VAL A 101 -6.51 21.44 -20.54
C VAL A 101 -6.57 20.84 -21.95
N SER A 102 -7.01 19.59 -22.05
CA SER A 102 -7.26 18.93 -23.33
C SER A 102 -8.66 19.26 -23.84
N ARG A 103 -8.78 19.77 -25.07
CA ARG A 103 -10.07 20.02 -25.74
C ARG A 103 -10.27 18.98 -26.85
N PRO A 104 -11.35 18.16 -26.81
CA PRO A 104 -11.62 17.13 -27.82
C PRO A 104 -11.55 17.67 -29.24
N ARG A 105 -10.83 16.96 -30.12
CA ARG A 105 -10.58 17.33 -31.54
C ARG A 105 -9.90 18.69 -31.77
N SER A 106 -9.51 19.43 -30.71
CA SER A 106 -9.04 20.81 -30.79
C SER A 106 -7.59 20.98 -30.30
N GLY A 107 -7.14 20.18 -29.31
CA GLY A 107 -5.75 20.13 -28.86
C GLY A 107 -5.56 20.48 -27.38
N LEU A 108 -4.32 20.73 -26.97
CA LEU A 108 -3.98 21.18 -25.61
C LEU A 108 -3.94 22.71 -25.55
N TYR A 109 -4.43 23.28 -24.45
CA TYR A 109 -4.48 24.71 -24.16
C TYR A 109 -3.96 24.97 -22.75
N PRO A 110 -3.38 26.15 -22.45
CA PRO A 110 -3.12 26.53 -21.06
C PRO A 110 -4.42 26.60 -20.25
N ALA A 111 -4.36 26.24 -18.98
CA ALA A 111 -5.40 26.62 -18.04
C ALA A 111 -5.38 28.15 -17.84
N GLY A 112 -6.56 28.78 -17.75
CA GLY A 112 -6.69 30.22 -17.47
C GLY A 112 -7.40 31.08 -18.53
N ALA A 113 -7.84 30.52 -19.66
CA ALA A 113 -8.75 31.23 -20.59
C ALA A 113 -10.21 30.90 -20.28
N SER A 114 -10.83 31.68 -19.40
CA SER A 114 -12.28 31.64 -19.20
C SER A 114 -13.00 32.12 -20.47
N ARG A 115 -13.78 31.23 -21.09
CA ARG A 115 -14.91 31.65 -21.90
C ARG A 115 -16.09 31.65 -20.94
N ARG A 116 -16.58 32.83 -20.57
CA ARG A 116 -17.78 32.93 -19.71
C ARG A 116 -18.93 32.25 -20.45
N ASP A 117 -19.55 31.25 -19.83
CA ASP A 117 -20.87 30.78 -20.23
C ASP A 117 -21.90 31.83 -19.74
N PRO A 118 -22.91 32.23 -20.52
CA PRO A 118 -23.85 33.28 -20.09
C PRO A 118 -24.68 32.91 -18.86
N ASP A 119 -24.89 31.61 -18.61
CA ASP A 119 -25.87 31.12 -17.63
C ASP A 119 -25.28 30.70 -16.27
N GLU A 120 -23.95 30.72 -16.09
CA GLU A 120 -23.34 30.30 -14.82
C GLU A 120 -23.18 31.47 -13.82
N ARG A 121 -24.32 31.90 -13.25
CA ARG A 121 -24.33 32.80 -12.09
C ARG A 121 -24.22 32.02 -10.78
N TRP A 122 -23.06 32.08 -10.14
CA TRP A 122 -22.90 31.80 -8.72
C TRP A 122 -23.28 33.06 -7.90
N PRO A 123 -24.38 33.06 -7.11
CA PRO A 123 -24.77 34.23 -6.32
C PRO A 123 -24.09 34.19 -4.93
N GLY A 124 -23.29 35.20 -4.61
CA GLY A 124 -22.66 35.34 -3.30
C GLY A 124 -22.60 36.80 -2.82
N GLY A 125 -23.39 37.13 -1.80
CA GLY A 125 -23.19 38.30 -0.93
C GLY A 125 -23.81 39.62 -1.42
N GLY A 126 -24.81 40.12 -0.69
CA GLY A 126 -25.40 41.45 -0.93
C GLY A 126 -26.69 41.73 -0.16
N LEU A 127 -26.61 41.83 1.17
CA LEU A 127 -27.74 42.26 2.00
C LEU A 127 -27.90 43.78 1.97
N SER A 128 -28.91 44.31 1.26
CA SER A 128 -29.43 45.66 1.50
C SER A 128 -30.85 45.88 0.95
N GLY A 129 -31.81 46.05 1.87
CA GLY A 129 -32.96 46.97 1.76
C GLY A 129 -34.01 46.82 0.65
N GLY A 130 -35.30 46.86 1.04
CA GLY A 130 -36.31 47.56 0.24
C GLY A 130 -37.54 46.80 -0.26
N ARG A 131 -38.47 46.51 0.66
CA ARG A 131 -39.94 46.59 0.51
C ARG A 131 -40.65 46.19 -0.81
N ALA A 132 -41.57 45.24 -0.62
CA ALA A 132 -43.00 45.29 -0.96
C ALA A 132 -43.49 44.91 -2.38
N GLY A 133 -44.51 44.04 -2.40
CA GLY A 133 -45.47 43.91 -3.52
C GLY A 133 -45.95 42.48 -3.79
N ALA A 134 -47.12 42.13 -3.23
CA ALA A 134 -48.19 41.24 -3.74
C ALA A 134 -47.91 40.09 -4.76
N ALA A 135 -48.63 38.96 -4.78
CA ALA A 135 -49.63 38.34 -3.89
C ALA A 135 -50.09 37.00 -4.52
N ARG A 136 -50.54 36.02 -3.70
CA ARG A 136 -51.50 34.92 -4.04
C ARG A 136 -51.07 33.90 -5.13
N ASP A 137 -51.50 32.64 -5.17
CA ASP A 137 -52.17 31.65 -4.29
C ASP A 137 -51.73 30.26 -4.85
N GLY A 138 -51.78 29.09 -4.18
CA GLY A 138 -52.12 28.72 -2.81
C GLY A 138 -52.18 27.17 -2.66
N ALA A 139 -51.97 26.65 -1.43
CA ALA A 139 -52.25 25.28 -0.95
C ALA A 139 -51.56 24.06 -1.65
N ALA A 140 -51.53 22.83 -1.10
CA ALA A 140 -51.36 22.24 0.25
C ALA A 140 -51.35 20.68 0.05
N HIS A 141 -50.93 19.74 0.90
CA HIS A 141 -50.34 19.62 2.26
C HIS A 141 -49.24 18.52 2.20
N GLY A 142 -48.45 18.15 3.21
CA GLY A 142 -48.28 18.62 4.59
C GLY A 142 -47.24 17.74 5.32
N GLY A 143 -46.64 18.25 6.41
CA GLY A 143 -45.66 17.53 7.21
C GLY A 143 -45.73 17.94 8.68
N ALA A 144 -45.44 17.00 9.57
CA ALA A 144 -45.38 17.15 11.02
C ALA A 144 -44.45 16.04 11.57
N ALA A 145 -43.81 16.17 12.73
CA ALA A 145 -43.38 17.32 13.51
C ALA A 145 -42.36 16.77 14.53
N TYR A 146 -41.46 17.59 15.05
CA TYR A 146 -40.73 17.27 16.29
C TYR A 146 -40.69 18.53 17.16
N ASP A 147 -41.28 18.40 18.35
CA ASP A 147 -41.50 19.51 19.28
C ASP A 147 -40.22 19.89 20.03
N GLY A 148 -40.12 21.18 20.35
CA GLY A 148 -39.18 21.72 21.33
C GLY A 148 -39.93 22.30 22.52
N ALA A 149 -39.67 21.79 23.73
CA ALA A 149 -40.21 22.36 24.97
C ALA A 149 -39.29 23.49 25.48
N ALA A 150 -39.88 24.60 25.92
CA ALA A 150 -39.17 25.77 26.42
C ALA A 150 -39.70 26.22 27.79
N HIS A 151 -38.79 26.65 28.66
CA HIS A 151 -39.04 27.51 29.83
C HIS A 151 -37.76 28.33 30.07
N GLY A 152 -37.80 29.59 30.50
CA GLY A 152 -38.90 30.53 30.75
C GLY A 152 -38.29 31.91 31.08
N GLY A 153 -39.03 33.00 30.96
CA GLY A 153 -38.50 34.37 31.16
C GLY A 153 -39.25 35.19 32.22
N ALA A 154 -38.51 36.10 32.85
CA ALA A 154 -38.96 37.31 33.56
C ALA A 154 -37.71 38.23 33.63
N ASP A 155 -37.60 39.37 32.96
CA ASP A 155 -38.39 40.62 33.01
C ASP A 155 -37.96 41.56 34.15
N HIS A 156 -37.32 42.69 33.79
CA HIS A 156 -37.63 44.06 34.27
C HIS A 156 -36.61 45.12 33.79
N GLY A 157 -37.12 46.18 33.16
CA GLY A 157 -36.83 47.58 33.53
C GLY A 157 -35.45 48.21 33.29
N GLY A 158 -35.37 49.04 32.23
CA GLY A 158 -35.14 50.49 32.45
C GLY A 158 -33.73 51.09 32.39
N THR A 159 -33.57 52.03 31.45
CA THR A 159 -32.59 53.15 31.42
C THR A 159 -31.09 52.82 31.26
N GLY A 160 -30.51 53.32 30.17
CA GLY A 160 -29.06 53.27 29.95
C GLY A 160 -28.33 54.50 30.50
N HIS A 161 -27.07 54.30 30.89
CA HIS A 161 -26.05 55.33 30.99
C HIS A 161 -24.74 54.79 30.40
N GLY A 162 -24.00 55.65 29.70
CA GLY A 162 -22.81 55.24 28.94
C GLY A 162 -21.65 54.83 29.86
N GLY A 163 -21.28 53.55 29.83
CA GLY A 163 -20.07 53.02 30.42
C GLY A 163 -19.14 52.48 29.35
N SER A 164 -17.93 53.04 29.24
CA SER A 164 -16.88 52.51 28.35
C SER A 164 -16.46 51.13 28.84
N VAL A 165 -16.91 50.07 28.15
CA VAL A 165 -16.40 48.72 28.36
C VAL A 165 -14.98 48.65 27.79
N ARG A 166 -13.99 48.89 28.65
CA ARG A 166 -12.59 48.57 28.34
C ARG A 166 -12.51 47.07 28.00
N PRO A 167 -11.69 46.65 27.02
CA PRO A 167 -11.46 45.23 26.79
C PRO A 167 -10.86 44.63 28.06
N GLY A 168 -11.59 43.70 28.66
CA GLY A 168 -11.14 43.06 29.89
C GLY A 168 -9.83 42.33 29.64
N THR A 169 -8.75 42.78 30.27
CA THR A 169 -7.45 42.09 30.27
C THR A 169 -7.47 40.86 31.17
N GLY A 170 -8.58 40.11 31.14
CA GLY A 170 -8.71 38.79 31.73
C GLY A 170 -7.97 37.77 30.88
N ARG A 171 -6.63 37.84 30.88
CA ARG A 171 -5.84 36.62 30.75
C ARG A 171 -6.17 35.79 31.97
N GLY A 172 -7.22 34.97 31.89
CA GLY A 172 -7.37 33.86 32.82
C GLY A 172 -6.10 33.05 32.71
N ASP A 173 -5.37 32.90 33.82
CA ASP A 173 -4.16 32.10 33.85
C ASP A 173 -4.53 30.68 33.45
N VAL A 174 -4.19 30.31 32.21
CA VAL A 174 -4.29 28.94 31.75
C VAL A 174 -3.27 28.18 32.58
N VAL A 175 -3.75 27.54 33.65
CA VAL A 175 -2.97 26.65 34.52
C VAL A 175 -2.47 25.52 33.65
N ARG A 176 -1.28 25.73 33.07
CA ARG A 176 -0.56 24.67 32.37
C ARG A 176 -0.11 23.69 33.44
N PRO A 177 -0.46 22.39 33.34
CA PRO A 177 0.03 21.40 34.28
C PRO A 177 1.56 21.42 34.30
N ALA A 178 2.15 21.25 35.49
CA ALA A 178 3.59 21.43 35.72
C ALA A 178 4.46 20.43 34.93
N SER A 179 3.87 19.31 34.50
CA SER A 179 4.46 18.31 33.62
C SER A 179 3.45 17.85 32.56
N ALA A 180 3.97 17.30 31.46
CA ALA A 180 3.16 16.48 30.56
C ALA A 180 2.73 15.18 31.28
N PRO A 181 1.63 14.52 30.84
CA PRO A 181 1.31 13.17 31.31
C PRO A 181 2.42 12.19 30.93
N ASP A 182 2.77 11.27 31.83
CA ASP A 182 3.63 10.15 31.49
C ASP A 182 2.79 9.09 30.78
N TRP A 183 3.02 8.94 29.47
CA TRP A 183 2.29 7.95 28.68
C TRP A 183 2.68 6.51 29.03
N ALA A 184 3.79 6.26 29.72
CA ALA A 184 4.12 4.93 30.23
C ALA A 184 3.10 4.45 31.26
N ASP A 185 2.59 5.34 32.12
CA ASP A 185 1.58 5.03 33.14
C ASP A 185 0.15 4.93 32.57
N HIS A 186 -0.10 5.53 31.40
CA HIS A 186 -1.43 5.59 30.77
C HIS A 186 -1.63 4.58 29.64
N VAL A 187 -0.57 4.07 29.02
CA VAL A 187 -0.67 3.05 27.95
C VAL A 187 -0.76 1.67 28.58
N ILE A 188 -1.90 1.01 28.39
CA ILE A 188 -2.08 -0.40 28.78
C ILE A 188 -1.13 -1.26 27.95
N ALA A 189 -0.06 -1.73 28.58
CA ALA A 189 0.86 -2.67 27.97
C ALA A 189 0.15 -3.99 27.66
N VAL A 190 0.29 -4.46 26.42
CA VAL A 190 -0.12 -5.82 26.04
C VAL A 190 1.09 -6.71 26.22
N ASP A 191 0.98 -7.73 27.08
CA ASP A 191 2.01 -8.75 27.25
C ASP A 191 2.27 -9.46 25.89
N ASP A 192 3.49 -9.33 25.37
CA ASP A 192 3.94 -9.83 24.08
C ASP A 192 5.24 -10.63 24.32
N PRO A 193 5.14 -11.91 24.74
CA PRO A 193 6.26 -12.71 25.22
C PRO A 193 7.12 -13.27 24.07
N TRP A 194 6.98 -12.75 22.86
CA TRP A 194 7.63 -13.22 21.65
C TRP A 194 8.68 -12.23 21.16
N PRO A 195 9.65 -12.68 20.34
CA PRO A 195 10.65 -11.81 19.73
C PRO A 195 10.02 -10.60 19.02
N GLU A 196 10.81 -9.52 18.93
CA GLU A 196 10.45 -8.34 18.14
C GLU A 196 9.98 -8.75 16.74
N ARG A 197 9.00 -8.00 16.23
CA ARG A 197 8.41 -8.30 14.92
C ARG A 197 9.48 -8.18 13.83
N PRO A 198 9.35 -8.89 12.69
CA PRO A 198 10.15 -8.60 11.50
C PRO A 198 9.93 -7.16 11.03
N THR A 199 10.76 -6.24 11.49
CA THR A 199 10.67 -4.82 11.14
C THR A 199 11.01 -4.63 9.67
N ILE A 200 10.14 -3.94 8.94
CA ILE A 200 10.45 -3.48 7.59
C ILE A 200 11.37 -2.27 7.75
N GLU A 201 12.61 -2.38 7.26
CA GLU A 201 13.53 -1.25 7.20
C GLU A 201 12.89 -0.11 6.41
N PRO A 202 12.70 1.10 6.97
CA PRO A 202 12.05 2.21 6.26
C PRO A 202 12.81 2.57 4.99
N ASP A 203 14.14 2.64 5.10
CA ASP A 203 15.06 3.05 4.03
C ASP A 203 15.63 1.84 3.27
N TYR A 204 14.85 0.75 3.14
CA TYR A 204 15.29 -0.47 2.45
C TYR A 204 15.73 -0.26 0.99
N THR A 205 15.30 0.85 0.37
CA THR A 205 15.68 1.24 -0.99
C THR A 205 17.14 1.69 -1.11
N ASP A 206 17.76 2.08 0.00
CA ASP A 206 19.12 2.60 0.03
C ASP A 206 20.16 1.47 0.16
N PHE A 207 19.70 0.27 0.53
CA PHE A 207 20.50 -0.95 0.55
C PHE A 207 20.69 -1.50 -0.88
N PRO A 208 21.93 -1.86 -1.29
CA PRO A 208 22.18 -2.40 -2.62
C PRO A 208 21.54 -3.77 -2.88
N TYR A 209 21.26 -4.55 -1.82
CA TYR A 209 20.72 -5.91 -1.91
C TYR A 209 19.54 -6.15 -0.93
N PRO A 210 18.34 -5.60 -1.20
CA PRO A 210 17.18 -5.73 -0.33
C PRO A 210 16.43 -7.05 -0.60
N PHE A 211 16.86 -8.16 0.01
CA PHE A 211 16.18 -9.46 -0.09
C PHE A 211 14.93 -9.54 0.79
N LEU A 212 13.97 -8.63 0.55
CA LEU A 212 12.73 -8.52 1.32
C LEU A 212 11.54 -9.14 0.55
N PRO A 213 10.73 -10.03 1.18
CA PRO A 213 9.61 -10.69 0.50
C PRO A 213 8.34 -9.82 0.47
N GLY A 214 8.15 -8.96 1.46
CA GLY A 214 6.94 -8.17 1.65
C GLY A 214 6.89 -6.86 0.86
N GLN A 215 7.96 -6.48 0.17
CA GLN A 215 8.08 -5.26 -0.62
C GLN A 215 8.15 -5.56 -2.12
N VAL A 216 7.56 -4.69 -2.94
CA VAL A 216 7.61 -4.77 -4.41
C VAL A 216 8.69 -3.84 -4.96
N GLU A 217 9.28 -4.20 -6.09
CA GLU A 217 10.12 -3.26 -6.84
C GLU A 217 9.28 -2.07 -7.32
N LEU A 218 9.51 -0.86 -6.79
CA LEU A 218 8.64 0.32 -7.05
C LEU A 218 8.40 0.62 -8.55
N ARG A 219 9.36 0.25 -9.40
CA ARG A 219 9.29 0.42 -10.87
C ARG A 219 8.34 -0.56 -11.56
N SER A 220 7.93 -1.65 -10.91
CA SER A 220 7.00 -2.62 -11.47
C SER A 220 5.54 -2.16 -11.39
N PHE A 221 5.21 -1.14 -10.59
CA PHE A 221 3.83 -0.68 -10.44
C PHE A 221 3.23 -0.20 -11.77
N PRO A 222 2.00 -0.62 -12.15
CA PRO A 222 1.36 -0.29 -13.42
C PRO A 222 0.80 1.16 -13.48
N ALA A 223 1.63 2.15 -13.16
CA ALA A 223 1.21 3.54 -12.89
C ALA A 223 0.33 4.17 -13.99
N ARG A 224 0.62 3.93 -15.27
CA ARG A 224 -0.14 4.52 -16.39
C ARG A 224 -1.56 3.97 -16.50
N THR A 225 -1.72 2.66 -16.32
CA THR A 225 -3.01 1.97 -16.43
C THR A 225 -3.83 2.13 -15.15
N TRP A 226 -3.16 2.16 -13.99
CA TRP A 226 -3.76 2.57 -12.72
C TRP A 226 -4.29 4.02 -12.76
N LEU A 227 -3.47 4.98 -13.21
CA LEU A 227 -3.89 6.39 -13.33
C LEU A 227 -5.11 6.54 -14.26
N ARG A 228 -5.15 5.81 -15.38
CA ARG A 228 -6.32 5.79 -16.27
C ARG A 228 -7.58 5.31 -15.54
N ALA A 229 -7.50 4.21 -14.79
CA ALA A 229 -8.63 3.69 -14.02
C ALA A 229 -9.06 4.65 -12.90
N SER A 230 -8.10 5.33 -12.24
CA SER A 230 -8.35 6.33 -11.21
C SER A 230 -9.02 7.60 -11.76
N THR A 231 -8.58 8.10 -12.91
CA THR A 231 -9.28 9.20 -13.60
C THR A 231 -10.71 8.78 -13.98
N GLN A 232 -10.87 7.61 -14.60
CA GLN A 232 -12.18 7.09 -15.00
C GLN A 232 -13.12 6.87 -13.79
N ALA A 233 -12.60 6.59 -12.59
CA ALA A 233 -13.39 6.46 -11.37
C ALA A 233 -14.13 7.75 -10.96
N PHE A 234 -13.73 8.93 -11.49
CA PHE A 234 -14.43 10.21 -11.32
C PHE A 234 -15.31 10.60 -12.52
N ASP A 235 -15.37 9.78 -13.57
CA ASP A 235 -16.15 10.04 -14.78
C ASP A 235 -17.53 9.37 -14.75
N GLY A 236 -18.51 10.06 -15.33
CA GLY A 236 -19.87 9.56 -15.58
C GLY A 236 -20.49 8.80 -14.39
N PRO A 237 -20.96 7.55 -14.59
CA PRO A 237 -21.63 6.77 -13.55
C PRO A 237 -20.70 6.29 -12.43
N HIS A 238 -19.38 6.30 -12.61
CA HIS A 238 -18.43 5.84 -11.60
C HIS A 238 -18.24 6.86 -10.48
N ARG A 239 -18.38 8.16 -10.79
CA ARG A 239 -18.17 9.28 -9.86
C ARG A 239 -18.91 9.12 -8.54
N ALA A 240 -20.16 8.68 -8.57
CA ALA A 240 -20.98 8.52 -7.38
C ALA A 240 -20.35 7.54 -6.37
N PHE A 241 -19.76 6.44 -6.84
CA PHE A 241 -19.11 5.43 -5.99
C PHE A 241 -17.76 5.89 -5.43
N SER A 242 -17.05 6.76 -6.15
CA SER A 242 -15.81 7.37 -5.66
C SER A 242 -16.04 8.42 -4.55
N LEU A 243 -17.20 9.08 -4.53
CA LEU A 243 -17.46 10.26 -3.69
C LEU A 243 -18.46 10.06 -2.54
N ARG A 244 -19.36 9.07 -2.62
CA ARG A 244 -20.40 8.86 -1.61
C ARG A 244 -19.93 7.98 -0.45
N ASP A 245 -20.48 8.25 0.74
CA ASP A 245 -20.46 7.28 1.83
C ASP A 245 -21.28 6.05 1.41
N SER A 246 -20.66 4.87 1.45
CA SER A 246 -21.31 3.61 1.04
C SER A 246 -21.81 2.79 2.22
N VAL A 247 -21.55 3.25 3.47
CA VAL A 247 -22.08 2.75 4.76
C VAL A 247 -22.13 1.21 4.85
N ALA A 248 -23.23 0.61 4.41
CA ALA A 248 -23.55 -0.81 4.55
C ALA A 248 -23.16 -1.69 3.34
N ARG A 249 -22.49 -1.15 2.32
CA ARG A 249 -22.08 -1.90 1.11
C ARG A 249 -20.69 -1.51 0.62
N ASP A 250 -20.01 -2.48 0.04
CA ASP A 250 -18.77 -2.30 -0.71
C ASP A 250 -19.06 -1.91 -2.17
N ASP A 251 -18.02 -1.56 -2.93
CA ASP A 251 -18.19 -1.14 -4.31
C ASP A 251 -18.69 -2.32 -5.18
N PRO A 252 -19.85 -2.21 -5.82
CA PRO A 252 -20.46 -3.35 -6.51
C PRO A 252 -19.68 -3.80 -7.75
N LEU A 253 -18.89 -2.92 -8.40
CA LEU A 253 -18.05 -3.34 -9.52
C LEU A 253 -16.83 -4.12 -9.01
N LEU A 254 -16.21 -3.68 -7.92
CA LEU A 254 -15.10 -4.44 -7.33
C LEU A 254 -15.58 -5.80 -6.81
N VAL A 255 -16.74 -5.87 -6.15
CA VAL A 255 -17.29 -7.14 -5.66
C VAL A 255 -17.65 -8.08 -6.83
N ASP A 256 -18.27 -7.57 -7.89
CA ASP A 256 -18.59 -8.36 -9.09
C ASP A 256 -17.31 -8.89 -9.78
N GLU A 257 -16.27 -8.07 -9.92
CA GLU A 257 -14.96 -8.49 -10.45
C GLU A 257 -14.23 -9.48 -9.53
N ILE A 258 -14.39 -9.38 -8.20
CA ILE A 258 -13.88 -10.39 -7.27
C ILE A 258 -14.55 -11.75 -7.55
N CYS A 259 -15.88 -11.78 -7.65
CA CYS A 259 -16.64 -13.02 -7.88
C CYS A 259 -16.46 -13.60 -9.28
N SER A 260 -16.40 -12.77 -10.32
CA SER A 260 -16.38 -13.22 -11.73
C SER A 260 -14.99 -13.36 -12.34
N THR A 261 -13.99 -12.61 -11.86
CA THR A 261 -12.63 -12.58 -12.45
C THR A 261 -11.56 -13.12 -11.51
N ILE A 262 -11.61 -12.82 -10.20
CA ILE A 262 -10.53 -13.16 -9.26
C ILE A 262 -10.70 -14.56 -8.64
N LEU A 263 -11.86 -14.82 -8.02
CA LEU A 263 -12.14 -16.06 -7.30
C LEU A 263 -12.16 -17.34 -8.16
N PRO A 264 -12.64 -17.34 -9.43
CA PRO A 264 -12.63 -18.54 -10.27
C PRO A 264 -11.22 -19.10 -10.52
N ALA A 265 -10.18 -18.25 -10.51
CA ALA A 265 -8.79 -18.69 -10.62
C ALA A 265 -8.29 -19.50 -9.39
N LYS A 266 -9.03 -19.48 -8.28
CA LYS A 266 -8.79 -20.28 -7.06
C LYS A 266 -9.70 -21.52 -6.97
N GLY A 267 -10.67 -21.65 -7.88
CA GLY A 267 -11.77 -22.60 -7.79
C GLY A 267 -12.90 -22.18 -6.85
N ILE A 268 -12.89 -20.94 -6.34
CA ILE A 268 -13.91 -20.46 -5.40
C ILE A 268 -15.10 -19.90 -6.21
N ALA A 269 -16.29 -20.39 -5.92
CA ALA A 269 -17.55 -19.74 -6.26
C ALA A 269 -18.07 -18.98 -5.04
N ALA A 270 -18.55 -17.75 -5.24
CA ALA A 270 -19.12 -16.92 -4.19
C ALA A 270 -20.13 -15.92 -4.77
N THR A 271 -21.12 -15.56 -3.96
CA THR A 271 -22.08 -14.48 -4.23
C THR A 271 -21.60 -13.14 -3.65
N PRO A 272 -22.12 -12.00 -4.12
CA PRO A 272 -21.73 -10.68 -3.58
C PRO A 272 -21.96 -10.48 -2.07
N ASP A 273 -22.90 -11.23 -1.47
CA ASP A 273 -23.19 -11.16 -0.02
C ASP A 273 -22.24 -12.03 0.82
N GLU A 274 -21.46 -12.92 0.19
CA GLU A 274 -20.36 -13.69 0.79
C GLU A 274 -19.02 -12.95 0.74
N VAL A 275 -18.96 -11.73 0.18
CA VAL A 275 -17.74 -10.93 0.03
C VAL A 275 -17.75 -9.70 0.94
N LEU A 276 -16.61 -9.44 1.59
CA LEU A 276 -16.34 -8.20 2.32
C LEU A 276 -14.98 -7.64 1.92
N VAL A 277 -14.96 -6.39 1.42
CA VAL A 277 -13.71 -5.68 1.11
C VAL A 277 -13.08 -5.15 2.40
N THR A 278 -11.76 -5.19 2.50
CA THR A 278 -11.03 -4.82 3.72
C THR A 278 -9.81 -3.96 3.40
N ASN A 279 -9.33 -3.21 4.40
CA ASN A 279 -8.09 -2.44 4.36
C ASN A 279 -6.83 -3.35 4.45
N GLY A 280 -6.80 -4.42 3.65
CA GLY A 280 -5.83 -5.51 3.70
C GLY A 280 -6.19 -6.61 4.72
N SER A 281 -5.50 -7.76 4.62
CA SER A 281 -5.79 -8.95 5.44
C SER A 281 -5.68 -8.72 6.95
N GLN A 282 -4.81 -7.81 7.41
CA GLN A 282 -4.74 -7.43 8.84
C GLN A 282 -6.07 -6.89 9.38
N GLN A 283 -6.87 -6.16 8.58
CA GLN A 283 -8.21 -5.77 9.02
C GLN A 283 -9.16 -6.97 9.03
N ALA A 284 -9.11 -7.83 8.02
CA ALA A 284 -9.93 -9.05 7.99
C ALA A 284 -9.68 -9.91 9.23
N LEU A 285 -8.41 -10.15 9.59
CA LEU A 285 -7.99 -10.86 10.79
C LEU A 285 -8.46 -10.16 12.08
N SER A 286 -8.39 -8.83 12.15
CA SER A 286 -8.89 -8.06 13.29
C SER A 286 -10.41 -8.20 13.47
N LEU A 287 -11.18 -8.16 12.37
CA LEU A 287 -12.63 -8.35 12.40
C LEU A 287 -12.99 -9.79 12.80
N LEU A 288 -12.33 -10.79 12.21
CA LEU A 288 -12.54 -12.20 12.57
C LEU A 288 -12.19 -12.46 14.04
N ALA A 289 -11.07 -11.92 14.52
CA ALA A 289 -10.67 -12.05 15.92
C ALA A 289 -11.69 -11.44 16.87
N ALA A 290 -12.20 -10.24 16.58
CA ALA A 290 -13.24 -9.63 17.39
C ALA A 290 -14.56 -10.41 17.36
N THR A 291 -14.88 -11.09 16.25
CA THR A 291 -16.18 -11.75 16.01
C THR A 291 -16.24 -13.18 16.53
N LEU A 292 -15.15 -13.94 16.36
CA LEU A 292 -15.11 -15.38 16.59
C LEU A 292 -14.38 -15.78 17.87
N LEU A 293 -13.64 -14.86 18.50
CA LEU A 293 -12.75 -15.16 19.62
C LEU A 293 -13.10 -14.38 20.88
N ASP A 294 -12.87 -15.05 22.00
CA ASP A 294 -12.95 -14.54 23.36
C ASP A 294 -11.93 -15.33 24.22
N PRO A 295 -11.72 -15.00 25.51
CA PRO A 295 -10.76 -15.70 26.38
C PRO A 295 -10.99 -17.21 26.60
N GLY A 296 -12.17 -17.74 26.27
CA GLY A 296 -12.47 -19.17 26.30
C GLY A 296 -12.14 -19.90 25.00
N ARG A 297 -11.95 -19.17 23.88
CA ARG A 297 -11.71 -19.73 22.54
C ARG A 297 -10.24 -19.99 22.27
N THR A 298 -9.97 -21.02 21.46
CA THR A 298 -8.64 -21.51 21.10
C THR A 298 -8.41 -21.42 19.60
N VAL A 299 -7.27 -20.84 19.19
CA VAL A 299 -6.84 -20.76 17.79
C VAL A 299 -5.63 -21.65 17.56
N ALA A 300 -5.75 -22.62 16.65
CA ALA A 300 -4.62 -23.31 16.08
C ALA A 300 -3.90 -22.37 15.08
N VAL A 301 -2.61 -22.12 15.30
CA VAL A 301 -1.79 -21.20 14.50
C VAL A 301 -0.50 -21.87 14.08
N GLU A 302 -0.06 -21.63 12.85
CA GLU A 302 1.21 -22.15 12.33
C GLU A 302 2.42 -21.62 13.15
N ASN A 303 3.40 -22.48 13.44
CA ASN A 303 4.64 -22.12 14.14
C ASN A 303 5.86 -22.86 13.57
N PRO A 304 6.87 -22.16 12.98
CA PRO A 304 6.89 -20.72 12.71
C PRO A 304 5.70 -20.30 11.82
N GLY A 305 5.28 -19.05 11.90
CA GLY A 305 4.03 -18.59 11.30
C GLY A 305 3.97 -17.10 10.98
N TYR A 306 2.76 -16.59 10.73
CA TYR A 306 2.51 -15.15 10.62
C TYR A 306 2.25 -14.52 11.99
N VAL A 307 3.32 -14.03 12.62
CA VAL A 307 3.31 -13.51 14.00
C VAL A 307 2.34 -12.35 14.24
N ASP A 308 1.98 -11.55 13.23
CA ASP A 308 0.96 -10.50 13.42
C ASP A 308 -0.45 -11.09 13.59
N ALA A 309 -0.78 -12.19 12.89
CA ALA A 309 -2.07 -12.87 13.05
C ALA A 309 -2.18 -13.46 14.47
N ALA A 310 -1.14 -14.16 14.93
CA ALA A 310 -1.06 -14.65 16.30
C ALA A 310 -1.21 -13.52 17.34
N ARG A 311 -0.56 -12.36 17.13
CA ARG A 311 -0.70 -11.18 18.00
C ARG A 311 -2.11 -10.58 17.97
N ILE A 312 -2.79 -10.60 16.82
CA ILE A 312 -4.19 -10.16 16.69
C ILE A 312 -5.12 -11.10 17.49
N PHE A 313 -4.95 -12.41 17.34
CA PHE A 313 -5.77 -13.41 18.05
C PHE A 313 -5.54 -13.36 19.57
N ARG A 314 -4.29 -13.29 20.03
CA ARG A 314 -3.96 -13.11 21.46
C ARG A 314 -4.51 -11.80 22.04
N ARG A 315 -4.58 -10.72 21.25
CA ARG A 315 -5.21 -9.44 21.65
C ARG A 315 -6.73 -9.51 21.77
N ALA A 316 -7.39 -10.46 21.10
CA ALA A 316 -8.80 -10.78 21.33
C ALA A 316 -9.01 -11.67 22.59
N GLY A 317 -7.93 -12.01 23.30
CA GLY A 317 -7.94 -12.85 24.50
C GLY A 317 -7.75 -14.35 24.22
N ALA A 318 -7.76 -14.78 22.96
CA ALA A 318 -7.78 -16.19 22.60
C ALA A 318 -6.55 -16.97 23.09
N ARG A 319 -6.77 -18.20 23.52
CA ARG A 319 -5.71 -19.18 23.74
C ARG A 319 -5.11 -19.57 22.38
N LEU A 320 -3.79 -19.55 22.25
CA LEU A 320 -3.15 -20.00 21.02
C LEU A 320 -2.53 -21.36 21.18
N LEU A 321 -2.74 -22.23 20.19
CA LEU A 321 -1.99 -23.46 20.05
C LEU A 321 -1.04 -23.35 18.84
N PRO A 322 0.29 -23.30 19.07
CA PRO A 322 1.26 -23.34 17.99
C PRO A 322 1.36 -24.76 17.40
N CYS A 323 1.03 -24.89 16.11
CA CYS A 323 1.10 -26.13 15.35
C CYS A 323 2.39 -26.17 14.51
N PRO A 324 3.21 -27.24 14.58
CA PRO A 324 4.44 -27.35 13.82
C PRO A 324 4.18 -27.49 12.31
N VAL A 325 5.19 -27.16 11.51
CA VAL A 325 5.15 -27.19 10.05
C VAL A 325 6.28 -28.06 9.54
N ASP A 326 5.95 -29.08 8.74
CA ASP A 326 6.89 -29.98 8.09
C ASP A 326 6.85 -29.85 6.56
N ALA A 327 7.48 -30.78 5.83
CA ALA A 327 7.54 -30.80 4.37
C ALA A 327 6.17 -30.88 3.64
N HIS A 328 5.09 -31.18 4.36
CA HIS A 328 3.72 -31.26 3.82
C HIS A 328 2.80 -30.12 4.32
N GLY A 329 3.37 -29.13 5.03
CA GLY A 329 2.67 -27.97 5.60
C GLY A 329 2.46 -28.10 7.11
N VAL A 330 1.47 -27.37 7.64
CA VAL A 330 1.09 -27.46 9.06
C VAL A 330 0.59 -28.86 9.45
N VAL A 331 0.79 -29.24 10.71
CA VAL A 331 0.32 -30.49 11.32
C VAL A 331 -0.81 -30.16 12.30
N ILE A 332 -2.06 -30.55 11.99
CA ILE A 332 -3.27 -30.26 12.80
C ILE A 332 -3.98 -31.58 13.21
N ASP A 333 -3.27 -32.70 13.07
CA ASP A 333 -3.83 -34.05 13.08
C ASP A 333 -4.51 -34.43 14.43
N ASP A 334 -3.91 -34.03 15.55
CA ASP A 334 -4.34 -34.43 16.91
C ASP A 334 -4.95 -33.29 17.74
N VAL A 335 -5.35 -32.19 17.09
CA VAL A 335 -5.77 -31.01 17.86
C VAL A 335 -7.23 -31.08 18.33
N ALA A 336 -7.42 -31.42 19.60
CA ALA A 336 -8.68 -31.25 20.32
C ALA A 336 -8.89 -29.78 20.72
N ASP A 337 -10.15 -29.41 20.99
CA ASP A 337 -10.56 -28.12 21.58
C ASP A 337 -10.01 -26.87 20.86
N VAL A 338 -10.22 -26.82 19.53
CA VAL A 338 -9.96 -25.67 18.66
C VAL A 338 -11.27 -25.12 18.13
N ASP A 339 -11.38 -23.79 18.08
CA ASP A 339 -12.52 -23.07 17.53
C ASP A 339 -12.20 -22.44 16.17
N VAL A 340 -10.92 -22.06 15.96
CA VAL A 340 -10.42 -21.50 14.71
C VAL A 340 -9.06 -22.08 14.35
N ALA A 341 -8.87 -22.53 13.10
CA ALA A 341 -7.57 -22.90 12.55
C ALA A 341 -7.12 -21.85 11.53
N TYR A 342 -6.03 -21.12 11.81
CA TYR A 342 -5.43 -20.18 10.87
C TYR A 342 -4.30 -20.86 10.09
N VAL A 343 -4.40 -20.83 8.75
CA VAL A 343 -3.45 -21.52 7.85
C VAL A 343 -3.09 -20.68 6.63
N THR A 344 -1.87 -20.86 6.11
CA THR A 344 -1.36 -20.23 4.88
C THR A 344 -1.05 -21.28 3.80
N PRO A 345 -2.07 -21.97 3.26
CA PRO A 345 -1.88 -23.30 2.70
C PRO A 345 -1.27 -23.31 1.30
N SER A 346 -1.31 -22.21 0.56
CA SER A 346 -0.77 -22.10 -0.80
C SER A 346 0.76 -22.04 -0.80
N HIS A 347 1.32 -21.08 -0.06
CA HIS A 347 2.73 -21.01 0.30
C HIS A 347 2.80 -20.56 1.77
N HIS A 348 3.27 -21.46 2.62
CA HIS A 348 3.29 -21.24 4.06
C HIS A 348 4.11 -20.01 4.46
N HIS A 349 3.61 -19.16 5.35
CA HIS A 349 4.36 -18.03 5.87
C HIS A 349 5.11 -18.41 7.16
N PRO A 350 6.46 -18.53 7.17
CA PRO A 350 7.42 -17.95 6.22
C PRO A 350 8.10 -18.92 5.24
N THR A 351 7.90 -20.24 5.40
CA THR A 351 8.75 -21.28 4.79
C THR A 351 8.49 -21.53 3.30
N ASN A 352 7.34 -21.10 2.78
CA ASN A 352 6.82 -21.30 1.42
C ASN A 352 6.52 -22.76 1.06
N VAL A 353 6.46 -23.67 2.06
CA VAL A 353 5.93 -25.03 1.90
C VAL A 353 4.45 -24.95 1.51
N THR A 354 4.00 -25.74 0.54
CA THR A 354 2.56 -25.84 0.21
C THR A 354 1.91 -26.92 1.08
N LEU A 355 0.76 -26.61 1.69
CA LEU A 355 -0.05 -27.60 2.40
C LEU A 355 -0.56 -28.65 1.40
N SER A 356 -0.20 -29.91 1.65
CA SER A 356 -0.47 -31.01 0.71
C SER A 356 -1.98 -31.24 0.49
N PRO A 357 -2.40 -31.75 -0.69
CA PRO A 357 -3.83 -32.02 -0.96
C PRO A 357 -4.48 -32.91 0.11
N ALA A 358 -3.78 -33.96 0.55
CA ALA A 358 -4.25 -34.85 1.61
C ALA A 358 -4.44 -34.13 2.96
N ARG A 359 -3.57 -33.17 3.32
CA ARG A 359 -3.77 -32.36 4.53
C ARG A 359 -4.87 -31.31 4.40
N ARG A 360 -5.08 -30.72 3.22
CA ARG A 360 -6.23 -29.84 2.94
C ARG A 360 -7.55 -30.59 3.12
N GLU A 361 -7.64 -31.81 2.60
CA GLU A 361 -8.81 -32.69 2.75
C GLU A 361 -9.04 -33.09 4.21
N ARG A 362 -7.97 -33.48 4.93
CA ARG A 362 -8.06 -33.83 6.36
C ARG A 362 -8.46 -32.66 7.24
N LEU A 363 -7.89 -31.47 7.03
CA LEU A 363 -8.22 -30.27 7.79
C LEU A 363 -9.69 -29.89 7.62
N LEU A 364 -10.22 -29.94 6.39
CA LEU A 364 -11.63 -29.67 6.12
C LEU A 364 -12.54 -30.74 6.78
N ALA A 365 -12.18 -32.02 6.68
CA ALA A 365 -12.93 -33.09 7.34
C ALA A 365 -12.92 -32.98 8.88
N GLN A 366 -11.81 -32.54 9.47
CA GLN A 366 -11.71 -32.25 10.90
C GLN A 366 -12.57 -31.04 11.29
N ALA A 367 -12.58 -29.97 10.49
CA ALA A 367 -13.39 -28.78 10.73
C ALA A 367 -14.90 -29.10 10.78
N VAL A 368 -15.35 -30.02 9.93
CA VAL A 368 -16.72 -30.56 9.96
C VAL A 368 -16.93 -31.45 11.20
N ALA A 369 -16.02 -32.40 11.46
CA ALA A 369 -16.19 -33.38 12.53
C ALA A 369 -16.05 -32.83 13.96
N ARG A 370 -15.37 -31.69 14.13
CA ARG A 370 -15.08 -31.06 15.44
C ARG A 370 -15.67 -29.64 15.58
N ASP A 371 -16.48 -29.21 14.63
CA ASP A 371 -17.19 -27.92 14.61
C ASP A 371 -16.30 -26.66 14.78
N PHE A 372 -15.26 -26.52 13.95
CA PHE A 372 -14.39 -25.34 13.95
C PHE A 372 -14.33 -24.61 12.60
N VAL A 373 -13.87 -23.36 12.62
CA VAL A 373 -13.71 -22.49 11.44
C VAL A 373 -12.27 -22.54 10.93
N VAL A 374 -12.07 -22.63 9.62
CA VAL A 374 -10.74 -22.51 9.00
C VAL A 374 -10.58 -21.12 8.40
N VAL A 375 -9.53 -20.38 8.81
CA VAL A 375 -9.12 -19.13 8.16
C VAL A 375 -7.96 -19.43 7.22
N GLU A 376 -8.25 -19.43 5.92
CA GLU A 376 -7.27 -19.62 4.84
C GLU A 376 -6.74 -18.24 4.41
N ASP A 377 -5.52 -17.87 4.81
CA ASP A 377 -4.87 -16.63 4.38
C ASP A 377 -4.03 -16.86 3.11
N ASP A 378 -4.59 -16.48 1.96
CA ASP A 378 -4.02 -16.72 0.65
C ASP A 378 -3.44 -15.43 0.05
N PHE A 379 -2.23 -15.10 0.51
CA PHE A 379 -1.59 -13.82 0.22
C PHE A 379 -0.75 -13.79 -1.07
N ASP A 380 -0.42 -14.94 -1.68
CA ASP A 380 0.46 -15.03 -2.85
C ASP A 380 0.29 -16.29 -3.75
N SER A 381 -0.85 -17.00 -3.74
CA SER A 381 -1.03 -18.20 -4.60
C SER A 381 -0.93 -17.94 -6.10
N GLU A 382 -1.01 -16.70 -6.57
CA GLU A 382 -0.71 -16.34 -7.95
C GLU A 382 0.74 -16.66 -8.35
N VAL A 383 1.67 -16.78 -7.41
CA VAL A 383 3.12 -16.91 -7.69
C VAL A 383 3.67 -18.32 -7.46
N ARG A 384 2.96 -19.33 -7.96
CA ARG A 384 3.49 -20.68 -8.16
C ARG A 384 4.32 -20.76 -9.46
N TYR A 385 5.57 -21.24 -9.37
CA TYR A 385 6.51 -21.35 -10.50
C TYR A 385 6.66 -22.78 -11.04
N ARG A 386 6.53 -23.79 -10.18
CA ARG A 386 6.57 -25.23 -10.54
C ARG A 386 5.22 -25.90 -10.27
N GLY A 387 4.81 -26.80 -11.17
CA GLY A 387 3.57 -27.57 -11.07
C GLY A 387 2.28 -26.76 -11.29
N SER A 388 1.15 -27.44 -11.23
CA SER A 388 -0.19 -26.85 -11.38
C SER A 388 -0.61 -26.04 -10.15
N PRO A 389 -1.46 -25.00 -10.30
CA PRO A 389 -2.11 -24.33 -9.16
C PRO A 389 -2.84 -25.35 -8.27
N THR A 390 -2.70 -25.19 -6.95
CA THR A 390 -3.48 -25.95 -5.97
C THR A 390 -4.77 -25.16 -5.69
N PRO A 391 -5.96 -25.76 -5.80
CA PRO A 391 -7.20 -25.09 -5.41
C PRO A 391 -7.19 -24.66 -3.95
N ALA A 392 -7.88 -23.57 -3.63
CA ALA A 392 -8.10 -23.13 -2.26
C ALA A 392 -8.85 -24.20 -1.44
N ILE A 393 -8.69 -24.22 -0.12
CA ILE A 393 -9.52 -25.03 0.78
C ILE A 393 -10.98 -24.58 0.65
N LYS A 394 -11.23 -23.26 0.57
CA LYS A 394 -12.57 -22.69 0.33
C LYS A 394 -13.25 -23.20 -0.94
N ALA A 395 -12.48 -23.60 -1.97
CA ALA A 395 -13.04 -24.16 -3.21
C ALA A 395 -13.73 -25.53 -3.02
N ARG A 396 -13.55 -26.16 -1.85
CA ARG A 396 -14.19 -27.44 -1.47
C ARG A 396 -15.10 -27.32 -0.24
N ASP A 397 -15.23 -26.13 0.33
CA ASP A 397 -16.09 -25.85 1.48
C ASP A 397 -17.56 -25.81 1.04
N VAL A 398 -18.33 -26.81 1.48
CA VAL A 398 -19.78 -26.92 1.23
C VAL A 398 -20.62 -26.59 2.47
N ASP A 399 -19.99 -26.50 3.64
CA ASP A 399 -20.65 -26.32 4.95
C ASP A 399 -20.50 -24.88 5.50
N GLY A 400 -19.86 -23.98 4.75
CA GLY A 400 -19.66 -22.58 5.13
C GLY A 400 -18.58 -22.36 6.20
N ARG A 401 -17.69 -23.35 6.40
CA ARG A 401 -16.71 -23.40 7.51
C ARG A 401 -15.38 -22.74 7.21
N VAL A 402 -15.13 -22.40 5.95
CA VAL A 402 -13.86 -21.78 5.54
C VAL A 402 -14.07 -20.28 5.29
N VAL A 403 -13.23 -19.47 5.92
CA VAL A 403 -13.06 -18.05 5.62
C VAL A 403 -11.78 -17.89 4.80
N TYR A 404 -11.93 -17.54 3.52
CA TYR A 404 -10.79 -17.24 2.65
C TYR A 404 -10.43 -15.76 2.74
N LEU A 405 -9.14 -15.45 2.91
CA LEU A 405 -8.61 -14.09 2.86
C LEU A 405 -7.82 -13.89 1.56
N GLY A 406 -8.18 -12.87 0.79
CA GLY A 406 -7.45 -12.45 -0.41
C GLY A 406 -6.83 -11.06 -0.24
N THR A 407 -5.74 -10.80 -0.96
CA THR A 407 -5.05 -9.50 -0.93
C THR A 407 -4.64 -9.01 -2.31
N PHE A 408 -4.82 -7.71 -2.55
CA PHE A 408 -4.25 -7.04 -3.71
C PHE A 408 -2.88 -6.42 -3.40
N SER A 409 -2.50 -6.38 -2.12
CA SER A 409 -1.41 -5.57 -1.60
C SER A 409 -0.01 -6.16 -1.84
N LYS A 410 0.13 -7.50 -1.95
CA LYS A 410 1.43 -8.16 -2.18
C LYS A 410 1.91 -8.09 -3.63
N PHE A 411 0.96 -7.99 -4.57
CA PHE A 411 1.21 -7.97 -6.00
C PHE A 411 1.19 -6.56 -6.61
N LEU A 412 0.20 -5.72 -6.28
CA LEU A 412 0.11 -4.37 -6.86
C LEU A 412 1.05 -3.40 -6.14
N ALA A 413 0.72 -3.04 -4.89
CA ALA A 413 1.58 -2.23 -4.02
C ALA A 413 1.09 -2.35 -2.56
N PRO A 414 1.97 -2.57 -1.57
CA PRO A 414 1.59 -2.64 -0.16
C PRO A 414 0.89 -1.37 0.36
N GLY A 415 1.23 -0.20 -0.22
CA GLY A 415 0.63 1.09 0.13
C GLY A 415 -0.84 1.25 -0.28
N LEU A 416 -1.38 0.42 -1.18
CA LEU A 416 -2.81 0.49 -1.55
C LEU A 416 -3.73 -0.03 -0.45
N ARG A 417 -3.22 -0.91 0.43
CA ARG A 417 -3.95 -1.49 1.57
C ARG A 417 -5.36 -1.98 1.21
N LEU A 418 -5.48 -2.73 0.10
CA LEU A 418 -6.73 -3.40 -0.27
C LEU A 418 -6.58 -4.92 -0.16
N GLY A 419 -7.63 -5.54 0.37
CA GLY A 419 -7.86 -6.98 0.41
C GLY A 419 -9.36 -7.25 0.50
N PHE A 420 -9.72 -8.51 0.69
CA PHE A 420 -11.10 -8.96 0.87
C PHE A 420 -11.11 -10.27 1.66
N LEU A 421 -12.28 -10.65 2.14
CA LEU A 421 -12.55 -12.01 2.62
C LEU A 421 -13.79 -12.58 1.92
N VAL A 422 -13.83 -13.91 1.86
CA VAL A 422 -14.99 -14.69 1.42
C VAL A 422 -15.38 -15.66 2.52
N ALA A 423 -16.62 -15.59 2.97
CA ALA A 423 -17.18 -16.41 4.05
C ALA A 423 -18.69 -16.54 3.89
N ASP A 424 -19.33 -17.37 4.71
CA ASP A 424 -20.79 -17.45 4.77
C ASP A 424 -21.46 -16.06 4.92
N ALA A 425 -22.57 -15.84 4.22
CA ALA A 425 -23.23 -14.55 4.14
C ALA A 425 -23.80 -14.05 5.49
N ALA A 426 -24.05 -14.92 6.46
CA ALA A 426 -24.40 -14.50 7.83
C ALA A 426 -23.17 -13.97 8.58
N LEU A 427 -22.01 -14.62 8.46
CA LEU A 427 -20.77 -14.14 9.04
C LEU A 427 -20.30 -12.83 8.38
N VAL A 428 -20.42 -12.70 7.06
CA VAL A 428 -20.08 -11.45 6.34
C VAL A 428 -20.94 -10.26 6.80
N ARG A 429 -22.22 -10.49 7.13
CA ARG A 429 -23.12 -9.47 7.66
C ARG A 429 -22.64 -8.93 9.01
N GLU A 430 -22.28 -9.82 9.93
CA GLU A 430 -21.72 -9.49 11.25
C GLU A 430 -20.36 -8.77 11.14
N LEU A 431 -19.47 -9.28 10.27
CA LEU A 431 -18.17 -8.66 10.01
C LEU A 431 -18.32 -7.26 9.40
N ARG A 432 -19.35 -7.02 8.59
CA ARG A 432 -19.63 -5.70 7.98
C ARG A 432 -20.13 -4.68 9.01
N ASP A 433 -21.00 -5.11 9.93
CA ASP A 433 -21.47 -4.28 11.05
C ASP A 433 -20.30 -3.88 11.96
N ARG A 434 -19.50 -4.85 12.41
CA ARG A 434 -18.30 -4.59 13.22
C ARG A 434 -17.27 -3.73 12.49
N ARG A 435 -17.13 -3.89 11.17
CA ARG A 435 -16.26 -3.03 10.36
C ARG A 435 -16.70 -1.59 10.45
N TYR A 436 -18.00 -1.28 10.35
CA TYR A 436 -18.53 0.09 10.39
C TYR A 436 -18.06 0.86 11.64
N HIS A 437 -17.96 0.18 12.79
CA HIS A 437 -17.47 0.75 14.06
C HIS A 437 -15.93 0.92 14.14
N GLN A 438 -15.15 0.25 13.29
CA GLN A 438 -13.71 0.47 13.13
C GLN A 438 -13.41 1.52 12.04
N THR A 439 -14.14 1.47 10.94
CA THR A 439 -14.07 2.37 9.78
C THR A 439 -15.31 2.19 8.93
N LYS A 440 -15.97 3.29 8.53
CA LYS A 440 -17.24 3.25 7.78
C LYS A 440 -17.22 2.26 6.62
N HIS A 441 -16.20 2.36 5.76
CA HIS A 441 -15.89 1.42 4.70
C HIS A 441 -14.46 1.70 4.15
N PRO A 442 -13.81 0.75 3.45
CA PRO A 442 -12.61 1.04 2.66
C PRO A 442 -12.89 2.13 1.60
N SER A 443 -11.88 2.92 1.24
CA SER A 443 -12.05 4.08 0.34
C SER A 443 -12.77 3.72 -0.97
N GLY A 444 -13.97 4.29 -1.18
CA GLY A 444 -14.81 4.01 -2.36
C GLY A 444 -14.10 4.34 -3.67
N HIS A 445 -13.29 5.41 -3.69
CA HIS A 445 -12.45 5.73 -4.84
C HIS A 445 -11.40 4.66 -5.15
N LEU A 446 -10.71 4.11 -4.14
CA LEU A 446 -9.74 3.04 -4.35
C LEU A 446 -10.44 1.74 -4.79
N GLN A 447 -11.60 1.42 -4.20
CA GLN A 447 -12.40 0.27 -4.61
C GLN A 447 -12.85 0.39 -6.07
N ARG A 448 -13.45 1.51 -6.46
CA ARG A 448 -13.91 1.78 -7.84
C ARG A 448 -12.76 1.80 -8.84
N THR A 449 -11.61 2.39 -8.47
CA THR A 449 -10.39 2.37 -9.28
C THR A 449 -9.90 0.95 -9.53
N LEU A 450 -9.86 0.11 -8.48
CA LEU A 450 -9.45 -1.28 -8.61
C LEU A 450 -10.44 -2.09 -9.47
N GLY A 451 -11.76 -1.94 -9.25
CA GLY A 451 -12.78 -2.60 -10.08
C GLY A 451 -12.62 -2.27 -11.57
N LEU A 452 -12.42 -0.99 -11.91
CA LEU A 452 -12.14 -0.57 -13.29
C LEU A 452 -10.81 -1.12 -13.85
N PHE A 453 -9.80 -1.30 -13.00
CA PHE A 453 -8.49 -1.85 -13.36
C PHE A 453 -8.51 -3.38 -13.56
N VAL A 454 -9.41 -4.10 -12.88
CA VAL A 454 -9.68 -5.51 -13.14
C VAL A 454 -10.52 -5.65 -14.41
N ALA A 455 -11.64 -4.92 -14.53
CA ALA A 455 -12.55 -4.95 -15.68
C ALA A 455 -11.88 -4.61 -17.02
N SER A 456 -10.85 -3.76 -17.03
CA SER A 456 -10.06 -3.46 -18.24
C SER A 456 -9.14 -4.61 -18.69
N GLY A 457 -8.98 -5.65 -17.86
CA GLY A 457 -7.97 -6.69 -17.97
C GLY A 457 -6.54 -6.21 -17.69
N ASP A 458 -6.32 -4.97 -17.24
CA ASP A 458 -4.98 -4.49 -16.91
C ASP A 458 -4.39 -5.24 -15.71
N TYR A 459 -5.22 -5.58 -14.71
CA TYR A 459 -4.84 -6.44 -13.59
C TYR A 459 -4.24 -7.76 -14.06
N HIS A 460 -4.96 -8.51 -14.90
CA HIS A 460 -4.48 -9.81 -15.39
C HIS A 460 -3.21 -9.68 -16.24
N ARG A 461 -3.13 -8.67 -17.12
CA ARG A 461 -1.92 -8.39 -17.92
C ARG A 461 -0.71 -8.06 -17.04
N GLN A 462 -0.90 -7.29 -15.97
CA GLN A 462 0.16 -6.98 -15.03
C GLN A 462 0.56 -8.22 -14.22
N LEU A 463 -0.40 -9.06 -13.81
CA LEU A 463 -0.16 -10.26 -13.02
C LEU A 463 0.72 -11.24 -13.77
N MET A 464 0.38 -11.53 -15.04
CA MET A 464 1.18 -12.41 -15.88
C MET A 464 2.60 -11.90 -16.10
N ARG A 465 2.80 -10.58 -16.25
CA ARG A 465 4.15 -9.97 -16.36
C ARG A 465 4.96 -10.13 -15.08
N HIS A 466 4.35 -9.82 -13.93
CA HIS A 466 5.02 -9.91 -12.64
C HIS A 466 5.36 -11.37 -12.28
N ARG A 467 4.45 -12.31 -12.55
CA ARG A 467 4.68 -13.75 -12.37
C ARG A 467 5.84 -14.28 -13.22
N LEU A 468 6.02 -13.79 -14.45
CA LEU A 468 7.18 -14.11 -15.29
C LEU A 468 8.49 -13.49 -14.77
N ASP A 469 8.43 -12.31 -14.16
CA ASP A 469 9.59 -11.66 -13.56
C ASP A 469 10.04 -12.33 -12.27
N LEU A 470 9.09 -12.53 -11.34
CA LEU A 470 9.33 -13.27 -10.11
C LEU A 470 9.82 -14.69 -10.36
N ARG A 471 9.33 -15.38 -11.40
CA ARG A 471 9.87 -16.68 -11.80
C ARG A 471 11.36 -16.62 -12.13
N ARG A 472 11.80 -15.63 -12.92
CA ARG A 472 13.23 -15.44 -13.22
C ARG A 472 14.03 -15.09 -11.97
N LYS A 473 13.49 -14.25 -11.08
CA LYS A 473 14.14 -13.91 -9.80
C LYS A 473 14.26 -15.14 -8.90
N TRP A 474 13.24 -15.99 -8.83
CA TRP A 474 13.21 -17.24 -8.09
C TRP A 474 14.18 -18.30 -8.65
N GLU A 475 14.26 -18.46 -9.98
CA GLU A 475 15.24 -19.31 -10.67
C GLU A 475 16.68 -18.80 -10.43
N THR A 476 16.91 -17.49 -10.55
CA THR A 476 18.22 -16.85 -10.33
C THR A 476 18.66 -16.96 -8.87
N LEU A 477 17.75 -16.74 -7.92
CA LEU A 477 18.06 -16.82 -6.48
C LEU A 477 18.32 -18.26 -6.06
N GLY A 478 17.52 -19.23 -6.50
CA GLY A 478 17.74 -20.64 -6.20
C GLY A 478 19.15 -21.08 -6.59
N ALA A 479 19.51 -20.92 -7.86
CA ALA A 479 20.83 -21.28 -8.37
C ALA A 479 21.99 -20.52 -7.70
N ALA A 480 21.77 -19.25 -7.31
CA ALA A 480 22.78 -18.48 -6.59
C ALA A 480 22.97 -18.97 -5.14
N LEU A 481 21.90 -19.38 -4.47
CA LEU A 481 21.96 -19.95 -3.13
C LEU A 481 22.69 -21.29 -3.16
N ASP A 482 22.35 -22.19 -4.09
CA ASP A 482 23.02 -23.49 -4.26
C ASP A 482 24.52 -23.36 -4.52
N ALA A 483 24.94 -22.30 -5.23
CA ALA A 483 26.33 -22.07 -5.62
C ALA A 483 27.20 -21.39 -4.55
N HIS A 484 26.59 -20.72 -3.55
CA HIS A 484 27.32 -19.84 -2.63
C HIS A 484 27.01 -20.04 -1.14
N VAL A 485 25.85 -20.60 -0.77
CA VAL A 485 25.58 -20.96 0.63
C VAL A 485 26.44 -22.18 0.99
N PRO A 486 27.18 -22.20 2.12
CA PRO A 486 28.15 -23.25 2.40
C PRO A 486 27.56 -24.60 2.83
N TRP A 487 26.25 -24.80 2.68
CA TRP A 487 25.54 -26.06 2.94
C TRP A 487 24.39 -26.25 1.93
N PRO A 488 23.89 -27.48 1.73
CA PRO A 488 22.79 -27.75 0.81
C PRO A 488 21.50 -27.01 1.22
N VAL A 489 20.94 -26.22 0.30
CA VAL A 489 19.71 -25.42 0.52
C VAL A 489 18.46 -26.30 0.67
N GLY A 490 18.48 -27.51 0.10
CA GLY A 490 17.36 -28.46 0.12
C GLY A 490 16.45 -28.33 -1.11
N GLU A 491 15.19 -28.76 -0.98
CA GLU A 491 14.22 -28.63 -2.08
C GLU A 491 13.72 -27.19 -2.20
N HIS A 492 13.80 -26.62 -3.41
CA HIS A 492 13.28 -25.28 -3.68
C HIS A 492 11.74 -25.27 -3.60
N PRO A 493 11.12 -24.31 -2.88
CA PRO A 493 9.67 -24.22 -2.78
C PRO A 493 9.04 -24.01 -4.16
N THR A 494 7.87 -24.60 -4.38
CA THR A 494 7.20 -24.55 -5.71
C THR A 494 6.73 -23.16 -6.13
N GLY A 495 6.75 -22.18 -5.22
CA GLY A 495 6.26 -20.82 -5.41
C GLY A 495 6.57 -19.92 -4.22
N GLY A 496 5.87 -18.80 -4.15
CA GLY A 496 5.98 -17.81 -3.07
C GLY A 496 6.95 -16.67 -3.39
N LEU A 497 7.29 -15.86 -2.38
CA LEU A 497 8.09 -14.63 -2.52
C LEU A 497 9.45 -14.67 -1.79
N SER A 498 9.82 -15.83 -1.23
CA SER A 498 11.07 -16.03 -0.47
C SER A 498 11.62 -17.45 -0.57
N TYR A 499 12.87 -17.60 -0.13
CA TYR A 499 13.45 -18.85 0.35
C TYR A 499 13.56 -18.82 1.87
N TRP A 500 13.43 -20.00 2.50
CA TRP A 500 13.71 -20.22 3.91
C TRP A 500 14.92 -21.13 4.03
N LEU A 501 16.04 -20.57 4.46
CA LEU A 501 17.30 -21.28 4.63
C LEU A 501 17.37 -21.75 6.07
N THR A 502 17.54 -23.06 6.29
CA THR A 502 17.93 -23.60 7.60
C THR A 502 19.40 -23.98 7.52
N GLY A 503 20.22 -23.48 8.44
CA GLY A 503 21.65 -23.77 8.52
C GLY A 503 21.97 -25.01 9.35
N PRO A 504 23.24 -25.46 9.31
CA PRO A 504 23.73 -26.56 10.13
C PRO A 504 23.72 -26.22 11.63
N GLU A 505 24.04 -27.21 12.46
CA GLU A 505 24.29 -26.99 13.89
C GLU A 505 25.38 -25.91 14.10
N GLY A 506 25.17 -25.04 15.08
CA GLY A 506 26.02 -23.87 15.33
C GLY A 506 25.71 -22.62 14.47
N PHE A 507 24.93 -22.72 13.39
CA PHE A 507 24.56 -21.56 12.58
C PHE A 507 23.53 -20.66 13.29
N ASP A 508 23.80 -19.35 13.32
CA ASP A 508 22.92 -18.33 13.89
C ASP A 508 22.50 -17.30 12.82
N GLY A 509 21.28 -17.46 12.30
CA GLY A 509 20.66 -16.55 11.35
C GLY A 509 20.40 -15.14 11.88
N THR A 510 20.29 -14.94 13.20
CA THR A 510 20.19 -13.59 13.79
C THR A 510 21.53 -12.88 13.74
N VAL A 511 22.64 -13.59 13.95
CA VAL A 511 23.99 -13.07 13.74
C VAL A 511 24.23 -12.83 12.25
N ALA A 512 24.00 -13.82 11.39
CA ALA A 512 24.21 -13.70 9.95
C ALA A 512 23.40 -12.54 9.32
N ALA A 513 22.15 -12.32 9.71
CA ALA A 513 21.35 -11.18 9.24
C ALA A 513 21.96 -9.82 9.65
N ARG A 514 22.52 -9.73 10.87
CA ARG A 514 23.20 -8.52 11.37
C ARG A 514 24.50 -8.26 10.61
N LEU A 515 25.28 -9.30 10.30
CA LEU A 515 26.51 -9.20 9.53
C LEU A 515 26.21 -8.83 8.07
N ALA A 516 25.22 -9.48 7.46
CA ALA A 516 24.75 -9.22 6.10
C ALA A 516 24.34 -7.74 5.90
N ARG A 517 23.68 -7.14 6.90
CA ARG A 517 23.34 -5.71 6.89
C ARG A 517 24.57 -4.82 6.71
N ARG A 518 25.71 -5.16 7.31
CA ARG A 518 26.98 -4.39 7.17
C ARG A 518 27.53 -4.46 5.74
N HIS A 519 27.26 -5.55 5.03
CA HIS A 519 27.59 -5.75 3.61
C HIS A 519 26.53 -5.20 2.64
N GLY A 520 25.56 -4.43 3.14
CA GLY A 520 24.48 -3.85 2.34
C GLY A 520 23.38 -4.84 1.93
N VAL A 521 23.29 -5.99 2.62
CA VAL A 521 22.34 -7.07 2.35
C VAL A 521 21.26 -7.09 3.44
N LEU A 522 19.99 -6.91 3.05
CA LEU A 522 18.86 -7.06 3.98
C LEU A 522 18.20 -8.43 3.80
N VAL A 523 18.23 -9.24 4.85
CA VAL A 523 17.51 -10.52 5.00
C VAL A 523 16.80 -10.54 6.35
N SER A 524 15.76 -11.35 6.51
CA SER A 524 15.02 -11.44 7.79
C SER A 524 15.48 -12.66 8.61
N PRO A 525 15.80 -12.50 9.91
CA PRO A 525 16.17 -13.63 10.76
C PRO A 525 14.96 -14.54 11.04
N GLY A 526 15.16 -15.85 10.99
CA GLY A 526 14.09 -16.85 11.18
C GLY A 526 13.47 -16.85 12.57
N ALA A 527 14.25 -16.44 13.58
CA ALA A 527 13.80 -16.31 14.96
C ALA A 527 12.53 -15.45 15.12
N ALA A 528 12.41 -14.37 14.33
CA ALA A 528 11.29 -13.41 14.40
C ALA A 528 9.94 -13.95 13.86
N TYR A 529 9.88 -15.22 13.43
CA TYR A 529 8.68 -15.87 12.95
C TYR A 529 8.13 -16.96 13.89
N HIS A 530 8.77 -17.20 15.03
CA HIS A 530 8.36 -18.22 16.00
C HIS A 530 7.55 -17.63 17.18
N LEU A 531 6.62 -18.43 17.71
CA LEU A 531 5.71 -18.07 18.80
C LEU A 531 6.20 -18.57 20.17
N THR A 532 7.50 -18.38 20.47
CA THR A 532 8.16 -18.79 21.72
C THR A 532 9.12 -17.69 22.19
N PRO A 533 9.30 -17.46 23.53
CA PRO A 533 10.27 -16.50 24.05
C PRO A 533 11.72 -16.80 23.66
N ASP A 534 12.08 -18.09 23.54
CA ASP A 534 13.38 -18.55 23.07
C ASP A 534 13.22 -19.27 21.71
N PRO A 535 13.37 -18.55 20.59
CA PRO A 535 13.12 -19.08 19.24
C PRO A 535 14.35 -19.78 18.64
N PRO A 536 14.16 -20.81 17.81
CA PRO A 536 15.23 -21.34 16.97
C PRO A 536 15.88 -20.24 16.10
N ARG A 537 17.20 -20.09 16.24
CA ARG A 537 18.00 -19.10 15.51
C ARG A 537 18.64 -19.64 14.23
N THR A 538 18.47 -20.92 13.94
CA THR A 538 19.11 -21.66 12.84
C THR A 538 18.61 -21.30 11.43
N SER A 539 17.81 -20.26 11.25
CA SER A 539 17.15 -19.97 9.97
C SER A 539 17.25 -18.51 9.51
N LEU A 540 17.24 -18.32 8.19
CA LEU A 540 17.16 -17.03 7.49
C LEU A 540 16.04 -17.06 6.44
N ARG A 541 15.32 -15.95 6.28
CA ARG A 541 14.38 -15.74 5.18
C ARG A 541 14.97 -14.75 4.17
N VAL A 542 15.08 -15.20 2.93
CA VAL A 542 15.65 -14.44 1.80
C VAL A 542 14.55 -14.18 0.78
N GLY A 543 14.00 -12.98 0.78
CA GLY A 543 12.95 -12.55 -0.17
C GLY A 543 13.52 -12.08 -1.50
N PHE A 544 12.75 -12.16 -2.59
CA PHE A 544 13.22 -11.76 -3.92
C PHE A 544 12.28 -10.82 -4.69
N ASN A 545 11.21 -10.33 -4.06
CA ASN A 545 10.25 -9.43 -4.71
C ASN A 545 10.85 -8.03 -4.92
N ALA A 546 11.49 -7.47 -3.89
CA ALA A 546 12.03 -6.10 -3.88
C ALA A 546 13.34 -5.92 -4.67
N ILE A 547 14.20 -6.94 -4.71
CA ILE A 547 15.53 -6.84 -5.33
C ILE A 547 15.45 -6.90 -6.87
N PRO A 548 16.18 -6.05 -7.63
CA PRO A 548 16.30 -6.18 -9.07
C PRO A 548 17.04 -7.46 -9.47
N GLN A 549 16.61 -8.14 -10.54
CA GLN A 549 17.15 -9.46 -10.92
C GLN A 549 18.69 -9.47 -11.06
N ALA A 550 19.28 -8.43 -11.66
CA ALA A 550 20.73 -8.30 -11.85
C ALA A 550 21.54 -8.10 -10.55
N ARG A 551 20.88 -7.84 -9.42
CA ARG A 551 21.50 -7.68 -8.09
C ARG A 551 21.46 -8.95 -7.25
N ILE A 552 20.72 -9.98 -7.67
CA ILE A 552 20.55 -11.24 -6.92
C ILE A 552 21.89 -11.94 -6.71
N VAL A 553 22.59 -12.33 -7.78
CA VAL A 553 23.85 -13.09 -7.64
C VAL A 553 24.91 -12.32 -6.82
N PRO A 554 25.22 -11.03 -7.09
CA PRO A 554 26.16 -10.28 -6.26
C PRO A 554 25.71 -10.14 -4.80
N GLY A 555 24.41 -10.00 -4.55
CA GLY A 555 23.88 -9.92 -3.19
C GLY A 555 23.97 -11.24 -2.42
N VAL A 556 23.81 -12.38 -3.11
CA VAL A 556 23.98 -13.71 -2.50
C VAL A 556 25.45 -14.00 -2.18
N VAL A 557 26.40 -13.56 -3.02
CA VAL A 557 27.84 -13.62 -2.67
C VAL A 557 28.12 -12.85 -1.37
N ARG A 558 27.59 -11.64 -1.21
CA ARG A 558 27.71 -10.86 0.04
C ARG A 558 26.98 -11.50 1.23
N LEU A 559 25.88 -12.21 0.99
CA LEU A 559 25.21 -13.00 2.03
C LEU A 559 26.08 -14.19 2.46
N ALA A 560 26.76 -14.87 1.52
CA ALA A 560 27.66 -15.97 1.82
C ALA A 560 28.91 -15.51 2.61
N GLU A 561 29.49 -14.36 2.28
CA GLU A 561 30.54 -13.71 3.08
C GLU A 561 30.09 -13.49 4.53
N ALA A 562 28.89 -12.92 4.72
CA ALA A 562 28.30 -12.69 6.03
C ALA A 562 27.95 -13.98 6.81
N ILE A 563 27.58 -15.05 6.11
CA ILE A 563 27.35 -16.38 6.69
C ILE A 563 28.70 -16.97 7.14
N GLY A 564 29.76 -16.83 6.35
CA GLY A 564 31.12 -17.24 6.74
C GLY A 564 31.59 -16.53 8.02
N GLU A 565 31.41 -15.21 8.10
CA GLU A 565 31.66 -14.42 9.32
C GLU A 565 30.78 -14.84 10.53
N ALA A 566 29.61 -15.44 10.32
CA ALA A 566 28.74 -15.93 11.40
C ALA A 566 29.16 -17.29 11.95
N THR A 567 30.00 -18.03 11.22
CA THR A 567 30.41 -19.42 11.51
C THR A 567 31.88 -19.58 11.87
N ALA A 568 32.63 -18.47 11.91
CA ALA A 568 34.04 -18.39 12.30
C ALA A 568 34.19 -17.82 13.73
#